data_AF-A0A8I0T7J2-F1
#
_entry.id   AF-A0A8I0T7J2-F1
#
_cell.length_a   1.000
_cell.length_b   1.000
_cell.length_c   1.000
_cell.angle_alpha   90.00
_cell.angle_beta   90.00
_cell.angle_gamma   90.00
#
_symmetry.space_group_name_H-M   'P 1'
#
loop_
_entity.id
_entity.type
_entity.pdbx_description
1 polymer ?
#
loop_
_entity_poly.entity_id
_entity_poly.type
_entity_poly.pdbx_seq_one_letter_code
_entity_poly.pdbx_strand_id
1 'polypeptide(L)'
;MIMAGHCFSGGAGSSQPLIECAELVIESALASLSVSNPKSVEVFRAEYGVLKLGSLPLDAPQHQKSLKLGIGLRTYRRKLAETKLAISTALKEEKYL
;
A
#
# COMPACT_ATOMS: atom_id res chain seq x y z
N MET A 1 35.14 -7.52 39.15
CA MET A 1 34.22 -6.37 39.26
C MET A 1 34.39 -5.54 38.00
N ILE A 2 33.31 -5.38 37.24
CA ILE A 2 33.27 -4.81 35.89
C ILE A 2 33.07 -3.30 36.03
N MET A 3 33.79 -2.48 35.25
CA MET A 3 33.21 -1.21 34.80
C MET A 3 33.73 -0.84 33.41
N ALA A 4 32.76 -0.72 32.51
CA ALA A 4 32.91 -0.54 31.08
C ALA A 4 33.36 0.88 30.73
N GLY A 5 34.33 0.96 29.83
CA GLY A 5 34.79 2.19 29.20
C GLY A 5 35.37 1.86 27.85
N HIS A 6 34.51 1.45 26.92
CA HIS A 6 34.85 1.49 25.50
C HIS A 6 33.79 2.31 24.80
N CYS A 7 34.14 3.56 24.59
CA CYS A 7 33.48 4.47 23.68
C CYS A 7 33.45 3.79 22.30
N PHE A 8 32.26 3.43 21.83
CA PHE A 8 32.06 3.06 20.44
C PHE A 8 32.23 4.33 19.58
N SER A 9 33.47 4.68 19.29
CA SER A 9 33.84 5.47 18.13
C SER A 9 34.16 4.48 17.01
N GLY A 10 33.12 4.10 16.27
CA GLY A 10 33.20 3.22 15.11
C GLY A 10 32.19 3.70 14.09
N GLY A 11 32.70 4.46 13.10
CA GLY A 11 31.88 5.11 12.10
C GLY A 11 31.15 4.15 11.18
N ALA A 12 30.07 4.66 10.59
CA ALA A 12 29.76 4.55 9.17
C ALA A 12 28.37 5.18 8.99
N GLY A 13 28.34 6.44 8.57
CA GLY A 13 27.24 6.94 7.76
C GLY A 13 27.24 6.15 6.45
N SER A 14 26.79 4.90 6.51
CA SER A 14 26.37 4.21 5.31
C SER A 14 25.04 4.87 4.96
N SER A 15 25.05 5.67 3.89
CA SER A 15 23.86 5.79 3.06
C SER A 15 23.55 4.36 2.64
N GLN A 16 22.79 3.65 3.46
CA GLN A 16 22.13 2.43 3.03
C GLN A 16 21.43 2.82 1.73
N PRO A 17 21.60 2.08 0.62
CA PRO A 17 20.72 2.33 -0.52
C PRO A 17 19.31 2.26 0.07
N LEU A 18 18.52 3.32 -0.12
CA LEU A 18 17.08 3.23 0.13
C LEU A 18 16.69 1.95 -0.58
N ILE A 19 16.31 0.92 0.18
CA ILE A 19 15.90 -0.32 -0.44
C ILE A 19 14.66 0.07 -1.19
N GLU A 20 14.88 0.25 -2.48
CA GLU A 20 13.96 0.70 -3.49
C GLU A 20 13.07 -0.52 -3.75
N CYS A 21 12.18 -0.77 -2.77
CA CYS A 21 11.19 -1.83 -2.78
C CYS A 21 9.96 -1.30 -3.48
N ALA A 22 9.53 -1.97 -4.55
CA ALA A 22 8.29 -1.66 -5.22
C ALA A 22 7.10 -1.68 -4.24
N GLU A 23 7.13 -2.54 -3.22
CA GLU A 23 6.12 -2.59 -2.16
C GLU A 23 6.05 -1.28 -1.37
N LEU A 24 7.19 -0.66 -1.07
CA LEU A 24 7.27 0.60 -0.34
C LEU A 24 6.70 1.75 -1.16
N VAL A 25 6.96 1.76 -2.48
CA VAL A 25 6.39 2.75 -3.41
C VAL A 25 4.88 2.58 -3.53
N ILE A 26 4.38 1.34 -3.57
CA ILE A 26 2.94 1.07 -3.60
C ILE A 26 2.28 1.56 -2.29
N GLU A 27 2.86 1.25 -1.14
CA GLU A 27 2.30 1.68 0.15
C GLU A 27 2.39 3.20 0.34
N SER A 28 3.46 3.86 -0.13
CA SER A 28 3.55 5.32 -0.07
C SER A 28 2.51 5.98 -0.98
N ALA A 29 2.32 5.48 -2.20
CA ALA A 29 1.28 5.96 -3.12
C ALA A 29 -0.13 5.77 -2.54
N LEU A 30 -0.40 4.62 -1.92
CA LEU A 30 -1.67 4.35 -1.24
C LEU A 30 -1.85 5.26 -0.02
N ALA A 31 -0.80 5.52 0.76
CA ALA A 31 -0.83 6.44 1.89
C ALA A 31 -1.18 7.86 1.45
N SER A 32 -0.54 8.38 0.39
CA SER A 32 -0.88 9.68 -0.19
C SER A 32 -2.31 9.73 -0.73
N LEU A 33 -2.75 8.68 -1.43
CA LEU A 33 -4.12 8.60 -1.96
C LEU A 33 -5.17 8.52 -0.85
N SER A 34 -4.83 7.93 0.30
CA SER A 34 -5.75 7.79 1.44
C SER A 34 -6.21 9.14 2.01
N VAL A 35 -5.37 10.18 1.90
CA VAL A 35 -5.69 11.53 2.37
C VAL A 35 -6.82 12.17 1.56
N SER A 36 -6.82 11.96 0.23
CA SER A 36 -7.83 12.54 -0.66
C SER A 36 -9.03 11.63 -0.90
N ASN A 37 -8.80 10.31 -0.99
CA ASN A 37 -9.77 9.31 -1.41
C ASN A 37 -9.63 8.01 -0.60
N PRO A 38 -9.96 8.02 0.70
CA PRO A 38 -9.79 6.86 1.57
C PRO A 38 -10.59 5.64 1.10
N LYS A 39 -11.78 5.85 0.52
CA LYS A 39 -12.62 4.76 0.00
C LYS A 39 -11.97 4.03 -1.18
N SER A 40 -11.18 4.72 -2.01
CA SER A 40 -10.47 4.08 -3.12
C SER A 40 -9.42 3.10 -2.59
N VAL A 41 -8.67 3.51 -1.56
CA VAL A 41 -7.66 2.67 -0.90
C VAL A 41 -8.33 1.47 -0.20
N GLU A 42 -9.46 1.67 0.46
CA GLU A 42 -10.24 0.59 1.07
C GLU A 42 -10.70 -0.45 0.03
N VAL A 43 -11.19 0.01 -1.13
CA VAL A 43 -11.56 -0.86 -2.26
C VAL A 43 -10.36 -1.65 -2.77
N PHE A 44 -9.21 -1.00 -2.94
CA PHE A 44 -7.98 -1.67 -3.37
C PHE A 44 -7.54 -2.75 -2.37
N ARG A 45 -7.49 -2.40 -1.07
CA ARG A 45 -7.12 -3.35 -0.01
C ARG A 45 -8.10 -4.53 0.08
N ALA A 46 -9.39 -4.31 -0.15
CA ALA A 46 -10.39 -5.38 -0.20
C ALA A 46 -10.25 -6.25 -1.45
N GLU A 47 -9.87 -5.68 -2.60
CA GLU A 47 -9.70 -6.45 -3.84
C GLU A 47 -8.54 -7.43 -3.73
N TYR A 48 -7.41 -6.97 -3.21
CA TYR A 48 -6.16 -7.74 -3.10
C TYR A 48 -5.99 -8.47 -1.75
N GLY A 49 -7.02 -8.48 -0.90
CA GLY A 49 -7.03 -9.30 0.32
C GLY A 49 -6.32 -8.76 1.55
N VAL A 50 -5.81 -7.53 1.47
CA VAL A 50 -5.25 -6.82 2.62
C VAL A 50 -6.34 -6.53 3.65
N LEU A 51 -7.55 -6.17 3.18
CA LEU A 51 -8.74 -5.99 4.02
C LEU A 51 -9.65 -7.21 3.89
N LYS A 52 -9.83 -7.94 5.00
CA LYS A 52 -10.75 -9.08 5.07
C LYS A 52 -12.19 -8.61 5.22
N LEU A 53 -13.05 -8.93 4.25
CA LEU A 53 -14.48 -8.59 4.28
C LEU A 53 -15.32 -9.66 5.02
N GLY A 54 -15.00 -9.88 6.30
CA GLY A 54 -15.69 -10.87 7.14
C GLY A 54 -15.58 -12.28 6.58
N SER A 55 -16.72 -12.93 6.29
CA SER A 55 -16.79 -14.30 5.76
C SER A 55 -16.63 -14.41 4.24
N LEU A 56 -16.39 -13.29 3.53
CA LEU A 56 -16.23 -13.34 2.09
C LEU A 56 -14.87 -13.95 1.74
N PRO A 57 -14.81 -14.96 0.84
CA PRO A 57 -13.54 -15.48 0.36
C PRO A 57 -12.76 -14.42 -0.42
N LEU A 58 -11.44 -14.57 -0.49
CA LEU A 58 -10.55 -13.64 -1.19
C LEU A 58 -10.92 -13.51 -2.68
N ASP A 59 -11.26 -14.65 -3.30
CA ASP A 59 -11.65 -14.76 -4.71
C ASP A 59 -13.12 -14.41 -4.96
N ALA A 60 -13.82 -13.85 -3.97
CA ALA A 60 -15.20 -13.43 -4.15
C ALA A 60 -15.34 -12.44 -5.30
N PRO A 61 -16.42 -12.52 -6.10
CA PRO A 61 -16.63 -11.61 -7.22
C PRO A 61 -16.77 -10.16 -6.74
N GLN A 62 -16.33 -9.21 -7.57
CA GLN A 62 -16.36 -7.77 -7.27
C GLN A 62 -17.75 -7.26 -6.84
N HIS A 63 -18.82 -7.85 -7.38
CA HIS A 63 -20.20 -7.51 -6.98
C HIS A 63 -20.47 -7.81 -5.49
N GLN A 64 -19.99 -8.94 -4.98
CA GLN A 64 -20.16 -9.27 -3.57
C GLN A 64 -19.27 -8.39 -2.68
N LYS A 65 -18.02 -8.14 -3.11
CA LYS A 65 -17.11 -7.21 -2.41
C LYS A 65 -17.69 -5.80 -2.35
N SER A 66 -18.29 -5.31 -3.44
CA SER A 66 -18.90 -3.98 -3.49
C SER A 66 -20.12 -3.86 -2.57
N LEU A 67 -20.98 -4.89 -2.53
CA LEU A 67 -22.11 -4.93 -1.60
C LEU A 67 -21.66 -4.91 -0.14
N LYS A 68 -20.62 -5.66 0.21
CA LYS A 68 -20.05 -5.65 1.56
C LYS A 68 -19.46 -4.30 1.96
N LEU A 69 -18.91 -3.57 1.00
CA LEU A 69 -18.39 -2.21 1.20
C LEU A 69 -19.47 -1.11 1.14
N GLY A 70 -20.73 -1.48 0.88
CA GLY A 70 -21.86 -0.55 0.80
C GLY A 70 -21.84 0.35 -0.45
N ILE A 71 -21.16 -0.05 -1.53
CA ILE A 71 -21.04 0.75 -2.75
C ILE A 71 -21.53 -0.02 -3.99
N GLY A 72 -22.03 0.72 -4.98
CA GLY A 72 -22.42 0.12 -6.27
C GLY A 72 -21.22 -0.41 -7.07
N LEU A 73 -21.45 -1.45 -7.87
CA LEU A 73 -20.40 -2.10 -8.68
C LEU A 73 -19.67 -1.13 -9.62
N ARG A 74 -20.40 -0.18 -10.24
CA ARG A 74 -19.80 0.85 -11.09
C ARG A 74 -18.83 1.75 -10.30
N THR A 75 -19.23 2.15 -9.09
CA THR A 75 -18.38 2.97 -8.21
C THR A 75 -17.18 2.18 -7.73
N TYR A 76 -17.36 0.91 -7.37
CA TYR A 76 -16.27 0.01 -7.00
C TYR A 76 -15.21 -0.07 -8.10
N ARG A 77 -15.61 -0.36 -9.34
CA ARG A 77 -14.70 -0.44 -10.49
C ARG A 77 -14.01 0.89 -10.80
N ARG A 78 -14.74 2.01 -10.74
CA ARG A 78 -14.16 3.35 -10.92
C ARG A 78 -13.09 3.62 -9.87
N LYS A 79 -13.39 3.36 -8.60
CA LYS A 79 -12.47 3.57 -7.48
C LYS A 79 -11.24 2.67 -7.56
N LEU A 80 -11.41 1.43 -8.02
CA LEU A 80 -10.30 0.50 -8.28
C LEU A 80 -9.44 0.95 -9.47
N ALA A 81 -10.03 1.55 -10.51
CA ALA A 81 -9.27 2.10 -11.62
C ALA A 81 -8.48 3.35 -11.19
N GLU A 82 -9.08 4.23 -10.39
CA GLU A 82 -8.41 5.40 -9.80
C GLU A 82 -7.18 5.00 -8.98
N THR A 83 -7.28 3.97 -8.13
CA THR A 83 -6.11 3.49 -7.35
C THR A 83 -5.03 2.88 -8.22
N LYS A 84 -5.40 2.04 -9.21
CA LYS A 84 -4.44 1.45 -10.15
C LYS A 84 -3.69 2.52 -10.94
N LEU A 85 -4.39 3.57 -11.37
CA LEU A 85 -3.76 4.70 -12.05
C LEU A 85 -2.73 5.39 -11.15
N ALA A 86 -3.09 5.73 -9.91
CA ALA A 86 -2.18 6.37 -8.95
C ALA A 86 -0.94 5.53 -8.64
N ILE A 87 -1.10 4.21 -8.49
CA ILE A 87 0.03 3.30 -8.27
C ILE A 87 0.90 3.23 -9.54
N SER A 88 0.29 3.11 -10.72
CA SER A 88 1.03 3.05 -11.98
C SER A 88 1.81 4.33 -12.27
N THR A 89 1.31 5.51 -11.87
CA THR A 89 2.03 6.77 -12.00
C THR A 89 3.21 6.81 -11.05
N ALA A 90 3.03 6.43 -9.77
CA ALA A 90 4.11 6.40 -8.79
C ALA A 90 5.23 5.43 -9.19
N LEU A 91 4.89 4.24 -9.71
CA LEU A 91 5.88 3.26 -10.14
C LEU A 91 6.67 3.71 -11.39
N LYS A 92 6.05 4.48 -12.29
CA LYS A 92 6.72 5.06 -13.47
C LYS A 92 7.70 6.16 -13.09
N GLU A 93 7.34 7.00 -12.13
CA GLU A 93 8.21 8.08 -11.64
C GLU A 93 9.50 7.52 -11.04
N GLU A 94 9.39 6.41 -10.30
CA GLU A 94 10.52 5.70 -9.70
C GLU A 94 11.19 4.68 -10.66
N LYS A 95 10.82 4.68 -11.96
CA LYS A 95 11.44 3.86 -13.02
C LYS A 95 11.34 2.33 -12.84
N TYR A 96 10.33 1.84 -12.13
CA TYR A 96 10.09 0.38 -12.04
C TYR A 96 9.32 -0.19 -13.24
N LEU A 97 8.73 0.68 -14.08
CA LEU A 97 7.88 0.35 -15.23
C LEU A 97 8.06 1.40 -16.34
#